data_AF-B7R4J2-F1
#
_entry.id   AF-B7R4J2-F1
#
_cell.length_a   1.000
_cell.length_b   1.000
_cell.length_c   1.000
_cell.angle_alpha   90.00
_cell.angle_beta   90.00
_cell.angle_gamma   90.00
#
_symmetry.space_group_name_H-M   'P 1'
#
loop_
_entity.id
_entity.type
_entity.pdbx_description
1 polymer ?
#
loop_
_entity_poly.entity_id
_entity_poly.type
_entity_poly.pdbx_seq_one_letter_code
_entity_poly.pdbx_strand_id
1 'polypeptide(L)' 'MGSLELKVLELEAPIDVSVVMGSLKLFLPEDCDATVEVAGNADGVILNSGRLLGSGEHRIQLSSVKGVIVVDTWGEFDDV' A
#
# COMPACT_ATOMS: atom_id res chain seq x y z
N MET A 1 -16.50 -12.92 -1.11
CA MET A 1 -15.12 -12.45 -0.82
C MET A 1 -15.19 -10.95 -0.58
N GLY A 2 -14.52 -10.45 0.45
CA GLY A 2 -14.53 -9.02 0.79
C GLY A 2 -13.53 -8.24 -0.04
N SER A 3 -13.86 -6.98 -0.35
CA SER A 3 -12.96 -6.02 -0.97
C SER A 3 -12.95 -4.76 -0.12
N LEU A 4 -11.75 -4.23 0.14
CA LEU A 4 -11.55 -2.95 0.80
C LEU A 4 -10.69 -2.06 -0.08
N GLU A 5 -11.01 -0.78 -0.09
CA GLU A 5 -10.22 0.26 -0.73
C GLU A 5 -9.94 1.34 0.30
N LEU A 6 -8.66 1.68 0.47
CA LEU A 6 -8.19 2.69 1.42
C LEU A 6 -7.36 3.72 0.68
N LYS A 7 -7.71 4.98 0.86
CA LYS A 7 -6.94 6.13 0.37
C LYS A 7 -6.34 6.84 1.57
N VAL A 8 -5.01 6.78 1.69
CA VAL A 8 -4.26 7.47 2.73
C VAL A 8 -4.09 8.92 2.30
N LEU A 9 -4.46 9.85 3.18
CA LEU A 9 -4.29 11.29 2.93
C LEU A 9 -2.91 11.78 3.38
N GLU A 10 -2.48 11.30 4.54
CA GLU A 10 -1.20 11.64 5.15
C GLU A 10 -0.77 10.45 6.00
N LEU A 11 0.54 10.19 6.04
CA LEU A 11 1.10 9.06 6.78
C LEU A 11 1.86 9.60 8.00
N GLU A 12 1.18 9.71 9.13
CA GLU A 12 1.82 10.19 10.38
C GLU A 12 2.41 9.04 11.22
N ALA A 13 2.08 7.79 10.89
CA ALA A 13 2.46 6.61 11.67
C ALA A 13 2.64 5.38 10.77
N PRO A 14 3.38 4.35 11.22
CA PRO A 14 3.49 3.09 10.51
C PRO A 14 2.13 2.42 10.28
N ILE A 15 1.99 1.74 9.15
CA ILE A 15 0.78 0.96 8.81
C ILE A 15 1.15 -0.52 8.71
N ASP A 16 0.40 -1.35 9.42
CA ASP A 16 0.45 -2.81 9.27
C ASP A 16 -0.84 -3.31 8.61
N VAL A 17 -0.71 -3.99 7.48
CA VAL A 17 -1.82 -4.54 6.69
C VAL A 17 -1.74 -6.06 6.67
N SER A 18 -2.87 -6.71 6.97
CA SER A 18 -3.02 -8.14 6.79
C SER A 18 -4.31 -8.51 6.07
N VAL A 19 -4.18 -9.24 4.95
CA VAL A 19 -5.32 -9.76 4.18
C VAL A 19 -5.33 -11.28 4.25
N VAL A 20 -6.33 -11.82 4.97
CA VAL A 20 -6.48 -13.27 5.13
C VAL A 20 -7.26 -13.89 3.96
N MET A 21 -8.40 -13.30 3.58
CA MET A 21 -9.21 -13.69 2.42
C MET A 21 -9.85 -12.45 1.78
N GLY A 22 -9.63 -12.25 0.48
CA GLY A 22 -10.21 -11.12 -0.26
C GLY A 22 -9.16 -10.19 -0.87
N SER A 23 -9.51 -8.93 -1.07
CA SER A 23 -8.62 -7.95 -1.68
C SER A 23 -8.58 -6.62 -0.94
N LEU A 24 -7.41 -6.00 -0.90
CA LEU A 24 -7.21 -4.62 -0.48
C LEU A 24 -6.54 -3.84 -1.62
N LYS A 25 -7.05 -2.64 -1.88
CA LYS A 25 -6.31 -1.59 -2.59
C LYS A 25 -5.93 -0.49 -1.61
N LEU A 26 -4.65 -0.18 -1.53
CA LEU A 26 -4.09 0.89 -0.71
C LEU A 26 -3.52 1.96 -1.64
N PHE A 27 -4.09 3.16 -1.59
CA PHE A 27 -3.62 4.32 -2.32
C PHE A 27 -2.83 5.22 -1.38
N LEU A 28 -1.55 5.43 -1.69
CA LEU A 28 -0.65 6.32 -0.96
C LEU A 28 -0.47 7.63 -1.72
N PRO A 29 -0.29 8.77 -1.03
CA PRO A 29 0.14 10.00 -1.69
C PRO A 29 1.46 9.78 -2.45
N GLU A 30 1.66 10.43 -3.59
CA GLU A 30 2.93 10.32 -4.35
C GLU A 30 4.14 10.85 -3.59
N ASP A 31 3.94 11.87 -2.76
CA ASP A 31 4.94 12.45 -1.87
C ASP A 31 5.10 11.69 -0.54
N CYS A 32 4.47 10.51 -0.41
CA CYS A 32 4.56 9.69 0.77
C CYS A 32 5.96 9.13 0.97
N ASP A 33 6.63 9.58 2.03
CA ASP A 33 7.93 9.10 2.45
C ASP A 33 7.81 7.80 3.28
N ALA A 34 7.71 6.67 2.58
CA ALA A 34 7.55 5.36 3.22
C ALA A 34 8.34 4.22 2.56
N THR A 35 8.84 3.32 3.40
CA THR A 35 9.36 2.01 2.98
C THR A 35 8.26 0.96 3.05
N VAL A 36 8.02 0.25 1.94
CA VAL A 36 7.05 -0.84 1.90
C VAL A 36 7.76 -2.19 2.06
N GLU A 37 7.40 -2.91 3.12
CA GLU A 37 7.95 -4.22 3.45
C GLU A 37 6.87 -5.29 3.30
N VAL A 38 7.20 -6.42 2.66
CA VAL A 38 6.29 -7.57 2.55
C VAL A 38 6.75 -8.66 3.52
N ALA A 39 5.93 -8.93 4.52
CA ALA A 39 6.17 -9.95 5.52
C ALA A 39 5.37 -11.23 5.21
N GLY A 40 6.09 -12.34 5.01
CA GLY A 40 5.47 -13.66 4.81
C GLY A 40 5.28 -14.01 3.33
N ASN A 41 4.08 -14.45 2.96
CA ASN A 41 3.80 -14.88 1.59
C ASN A 41 3.61 -13.66 0.68
N ALA A 42 4.52 -13.47 -0.27
CA ALA A 42 4.44 -12.42 -1.26
C ALA A 42 3.40 -12.72 -2.36
N ASP A 43 2.91 -13.96 -2.43
CA ASP A 43 1.86 -14.35 -3.37
C ASP A 43 0.60 -13.51 -3.11
N GLY A 44 0.34 -12.58 -4.02
CA GLY A 44 -0.81 -11.67 -3.96
C GLY A 44 -0.48 -10.23 -3.57
N VAL A 45 0.78 -9.85 -3.34
CA VAL A 45 1.14 -8.43 -3.18
C VAL A 45 1.58 -7.85 -4.52
N ILE A 46 0.88 -6.81 -4.99
CA ILE A 46 1.18 -6.05 -6.21
C ILE A 46 1.57 -4.64 -5.78
N LEU A 47 2.79 -4.24 -6.08
CA LEU A 47 3.33 -2.91 -5.76
C LEU A 47 3.48 -2.10 -7.04
N ASN A 48 2.59 -1.13 -7.24
CA ASN A 48 2.69 -0.10 -8.28
C ASN A 48 3.35 1.16 -7.69
N SER A 49 4.49 0.99 -7.00
CA SER A 49 5.15 2.05 -6.24
C SER A 49 6.08 2.93 -7.07
N GLY A 50 5.88 3.01 -8.39
CA GLY A 50 6.76 3.76 -9.31
C GLY A 50 6.88 5.26 -9.00
N ARG A 51 6.15 5.76 -7.98
CA ARG A 51 6.11 7.17 -7.57
C ARG A 51 6.35 7.42 -6.08
N LEU A 52 6.63 6.41 -5.24
CA LEU A 52 6.96 6.69 -3.83
C LEU A 52 8.35 7.35 -3.76
N LEU A 53 8.39 8.60 -3.31
CA LEU A 53 9.59 9.42 -3.21
C LEU A 53 9.88 9.68 -1.73
N GLY A 54 11.14 9.52 -1.29
CA GLY A 54 11.50 9.82 0.09
C GLY A 54 12.71 9.08 0.64
N SER A 55 12.98 9.30 1.92
CA SER A 55 14.04 8.70 2.73
C SER A 55 13.69 7.34 3.35
N GLY A 56 12.42 6.94 3.27
CA GLY A 56 11.80 5.83 3.99
C GLY A 56 11.41 6.14 5.44
N GLU A 57 11.00 7.36 5.79
CA GLU A 57 10.74 7.78 7.19
C GLU A 57 9.70 6.88 7.88
N HIS A 58 8.62 6.53 7.17
CA HIS A 58 7.58 5.66 7.68
C HIS A 58 7.69 4.23 7.14
N ARG A 59 7.12 3.27 7.86
CA ARG A 59 7.09 1.85 7.46
C ARG A 59 5.67 1.40 7.15
N ILE A 60 5.50 0.75 6.01
CA ILE A 60 4.26 0.05 5.65
C ILE A 60 4.56 -1.43 5.53
N GLN A 61 4.00 -2.24 6.43
CA GLN A 61 4.19 -3.68 6.43
C GLN A 61 2.96 -4.39 5.87
N LEU A 62 3.15 -5.26 4.88
CA LEU A 62 2.09 -5.96 4.17
C LEU A 62 2.19 -7.46 4.37
N SER A 63 1.05 -8.14 4.56
CA SER A 63 0.97 -9.60 4.62
C SER A 63 -0.31 -10.11 3.95
N SER A 64 -0.17 -11.14 3.09
CA SER A 64 -1.31 -11.82 2.47
C SER A 64 -1.24 -13.32 2.74
N VAL A 65 -2.40 -13.95 2.99
CA VAL A 65 -2.51 -15.41 3.15
C VAL A 65 -3.22 -16.05 1.95
N LYS A 66 -4.46 -15.63 1.68
CA LYS A 66 -5.27 -16.05 0.52
C LYS A 66 -6.01 -14.85 -0.07
N GLY A 67 -5.28 -13.77 -0.28
CA GLY A 67 -5.83 -12.53 -0.82
C GLY A 67 -4.86 -11.78 -1.70
N VAL A 68 -5.30 -10.59 -2.12
CA VAL A 68 -4.49 -9.69 -2.94
C VAL A 68 -4.39 -8.33 -2.26
N ILE A 69 -3.19 -7.79 -2.13
CA ILE A 69 -2.94 -6.42 -1.72
C ILE A 69 -2.35 -5.70 -2.92
N VAL A 70 -3.03 -4.66 -3.39
CA VAL A 70 -2.49 -3.75 -4.40
C VAL A 70 -2.12 -2.46 -3.69
N VAL A 71 -0.88 -2.03 -3.79
CA VAL A 71 -0.45 -0.70 -3.37
C VAL A 71 -0.22 0.14 -4.61
N ASP A 72 -0.89 1.28 -4.67
CA ASP A 72 -0.76 2.26 -5.75
C ASP A 72 -0.57 3.65 -5.16
N THR A 73 -0.23 4.61 -6.02
CA THR A 73 -0.09 6.01 -5.64
C THR A 73 -1.22 6.86 -6.21
N TRP A 74 -1.55 7.97 -5.55
CA TRP A 74 -2.49 8.99 -6.05
C TRP A 74 -1.91 10.39 -5.83
N GLY A 75 -2.18 11.32 -6.74
CA GLY A 75 -1.63 12.68 -6.68
C GLY A 75 -2.26 13.60 -7.73
N GLU A 76 -1.86 14.87 -7.74
CA GLU A 76 -2.42 15.91 -8.62
C GLU A 76 -2.26 15.61 -10.13
N PHE A 77 -1.46 14.59 -10.51
CA PHE A 77 -1.31 14.16 -11.90
C PHE A 77 -2.42 13.24 -12.42
N ASP A 78 -3.42 12.89 -11.60
CA ASP A 78 -4.57 12.06 -12.02
C ASP A 78 -5.72 12.84 -12.68
N ASP A 79 -5.65 14.18 -12.73
CA ASP A 79 -6.60 15.05 -13.43
C ASP A 79 -6.05 15.45 -14.83
N VAL A 80 -6.19 14.58 -15.84
CA VAL A 80 -5.94 14.91 -17.27
C VAL A 80 -7.14 14.58 -18.14
#